data_AF-A0A4Q7LYJ9-F1
#
_entry.id   AF-A0A4Q7LYJ9-F1
#
_cell.length_a   1.000
_cell.length_b   1.000
_cell.length_c   1.000
_cell.angle_alpha   90.00
_cell.angle_beta   90.00
_cell.angle_gamma   90.00
#
_symmetry.space_group_name_H-M   'P 1'
#
loop_
_entity.id
_entity.type
_entity.pdbx_description
1 polymer ?
#
loop_
_entity_poly.entity_id
_entity_poly.type
_entity_poly.pdbx_seq_one_letter_code
_entity_poly.pdbx_strand_id
1 'polypeptide(L)'
;MPRLRALLRRPFSASTVGARRPTSSARRRGDTVQEDALRAMLLDDPNDMQAFNALAEVVRRRAAESTNPEDPLTATADEETAAAQRARAADLAVWSLAEELAGHPRGWYPLLELGRLSLASDPEGAVRRLATAAERDPEGRALAGGMEILRGAGMPVEALGLGVGHWRAREHTPVVGQHLVLAALEADRALEARQHLANLDAHPDQAEVARIRPDLEQAIAAYEATQQRTP
;
A
#
# COMPACT_ATOMS: atom_id res chain seq x y z
N MET A 1 1.13 -56.43 54.51
CA MET A 1 0.09 -55.38 54.67
C MET A 1 0.41 -54.16 53.81
N PRO A 2 0.06 -54.14 52.50
CA PRO A 2 0.43 -53.05 51.59
C PRO A 2 -0.80 -52.23 51.18
N ARG A 3 -1.42 -51.48 52.11
CA ARG A 3 -2.61 -50.65 51.83
C ARG A 3 -2.61 -49.28 52.52
N LEU A 4 -1.45 -48.64 52.63
CA LEU A 4 -1.31 -47.34 53.31
C LEU A 4 -0.46 -46.29 52.55
N ARG A 5 -0.09 -46.54 51.28
CA ARG A 5 0.70 -45.58 50.47
C ARG A 5 -0.04 -44.98 49.26
N ALA A 6 -1.35 -45.24 49.11
CA ALA A 6 -2.12 -44.80 47.94
C ALA A 6 -2.96 -43.51 48.17
N LEU A 7 -2.85 -42.84 49.32
CA LEU A 7 -3.68 -41.67 49.64
C LEU A 7 -2.94 -40.31 49.57
N LEU A 8 -1.69 -40.27 49.11
CA LEU A 8 -0.83 -39.07 49.17
C LEU A 8 -0.50 -38.41 47.82
N ARG A 9 -1.24 -38.69 46.74
CA ARG A 9 -1.08 -37.95 45.48
C ARG A 9 -2.43 -37.52 44.91
N ARG A 10 -2.89 -36.36 45.37
CA ARG A 10 -3.88 -35.56 44.65
C ARG A 10 -3.11 -34.43 43.96
N PRO A 11 -3.10 -34.32 42.62
CA PRO A 11 -2.55 -33.12 41.99
C PRO A 11 -3.44 -31.94 42.38
N PHE A 12 -2.81 -30.84 42.80
CA PHE A 12 -3.52 -29.57 43.00
C PHE A 12 -4.14 -29.17 41.67
N SER A 13 -5.46 -29.29 41.57
CA SER A 13 -6.21 -28.66 40.49
C SER A 13 -6.05 -27.16 40.67
N ALA A 14 -5.27 -26.51 39.81
CA ALA A 14 -5.13 -25.06 39.82
C ALA A 14 -6.52 -24.46 39.58
N SER A 15 -7.07 -23.84 40.61
CA SER A 15 -8.32 -23.10 40.52
C SER A 15 -8.12 -21.91 39.57
N THR A 16 -8.77 -21.95 38.42
CA THR A 16 -8.92 -20.81 37.49
C THR A 16 -10.03 -19.85 37.92
N VAL A 17 -10.58 -19.99 39.13
CA VAL A 17 -11.53 -19.03 39.71
C VAL A 17 -10.75 -17.78 40.15
N GLY A 18 -10.84 -16.72 39.34
CA GLY A 18 -10.18 -15.43 39.59
C GLY A 18 -9.17 -15.01 38.53
N ALA A 19 -8.83 -15.88 37.56
CA ALA A 19 -8.09 -15.45 36.38
C ALA A 19 -8.99 -14.53 35.56
N ARG A 20 -8.78 -13.21 35.68
CA ARG A 20 -9.49 -12.20 34.90
C ARG A 20 -9.31 -12.52 33.42
N ARG A 21 -10.40 -12.89 32.75
CA ARG A 21 -10.47 -12.93 31.29
C ARG A 21 -9.96 -11.57 30.78
N PRO A 22 -8.98 -11.51 29.86
CA PRO A 22 -8.53 -10.24 29.32
C PRO A 22 -9.73 -9.48 28.77
N THR A 23 -10.07 -8.35 29.41
CA THR A 23 -11.20 -7.51 29.04
C THR A 23 -10.81 -6.67 27.82
N SER A 24 -11.77 -6.35 26.94
CA SER A 24 -11.47 -5.58 25.71
C SER A 24 -10.80 -4.23 26.01
N SER A 25 -11.02 -3.68 27.20
CA SER A 25 -10.36 -2.48 27.71
C SER A 25 -8.83 -2.59 27.80
N ALA A 26 -8.29 -3.76 28.14
CA ALA A 26 -6.85 -3.99 28.23
C ALA A 26 -6.21 -4.08 26.83
N ARG A 27 -6.91 -4.70 25.88
CA ARG A 27 -6.52 -4.71 24.45
C ARG A 27 -6.55 -3.29 23.86
N ARG A 28 -7.65 -2.55 24.09
CA ARG A 28 -7.77 -1.14 23.65
C ARG A 28 -6.64 -0.25 24.18
N ARG A 29 -6.21 -0.44 25.43
CA ARG A 29 -5.10 0.33 26.03
C ARG A 29 -3.73 -0.04 25.43
N GLY A 30 -3.49 -1.30 25.07
CA GLY A 30 -2.27 -1.71 24.37
C GLY A 30 -2.19 -1.10 22.97
N ASP A 31 -3.32 -1.16 22.25
CA ASP A 31 -3.44 -0.60 20.91
C ASP A 31 -3.23 0.92 20.90
N THR A 32 -3.66 1.66 21.93
CA THR A 32 -3.43 3.12 22.00
C THR A 32 -1.95 3.47 22.16
N VAL A 33 -1.20 2.75 23.00
CA VAL A 33 0.25 3.02 23.18
C VAL A 33 1.03 2.68 21.91
N GLN A 34 0.66 1.59 21.23
CA GLN A 34 1.26 1.22 19.95
C GLN A 34 0.93 2.25 18.87
N GLU A 35 -0.31 2.73 18.81
CA GLU A 35 -0.73 3.78 17.88
C GLU A 35 0.05 5.07 18.08
N ASP A 36 0.17 5.56 19.32
CA ASP A 36 0.90 6.79 19.65
C ASP A 36 2.37 6.70 19.23
N ALA A 37 3.00 5.53 19.43
CA ALA A 37 4.38 5.30 19.01
C ALA A 37 4.54 5.34 17.49
N LEU A 38 3.63 4.70 16.75
CA LEU A 38 3.63 4.73 15.28
C LEU A 38 3.39 6.13 14.73
N ARG A 39 2.47 6.89 15.34
CA ARG A 39 2.21 8.29 15.00
C ARG A 39 3.44 9.18 15.26
N ALA A 40 4.16 8.95 16.36
CA ALA A 40 5.40 9.66 16.62
C ALA A 40 6.47 9.37 15.56
N MET A 41 6.63 8.10 15.14
CA MET A 41 7.53 7.74 14.04
C MET A 41 7.16 8.45 12.73
N LEU A 42 5.86 8.52 12.41
CA LEU A 42 5.37 9.16 11.18
C LEU A 42 5.39 10.68 11.23
N LEU A 43 5.45 11.27 12.42
CA LEU A 43 5.72 12.70 12.58
C LEU A 43 7.18 13.02 12.20
N ASP A 44 8.11 12.13 12.55
CA ASP A 44 9.54 12.29 12.23
C ASP A 44 9.84 11.94 10.76
N ASP A 45 9.28 10.84 10.26
CA ASP A 45 9.34 10.43 8.85
C ASP A 45 7.96 10.02 8.34
N PRO A 46 7.23 10.92 7.65
CA PRO A 46 5.90 10.61 7.10
C PRO A 46 5.95 9.57 5.97
N ASN A 47 7.15 9.19 5.52
CA ASN A 47 7.37 8.23 4.44
C ASN A 47 7.88 6.88 4.94
N ASP A 48 7.93 6.66 6.26
CA ASP A 48 8.16 5.32 6.82
C ASP A 48 6.98 4.41 6.47
N MET A 49 7.15 3.67 5.38
CA MET A 49 6.14 2.76 4.86
C MET A 49 5.77 1.68 5.88
N GLN A 50 6.72 1.22 6.70
CA GLN A 50 6.48 0.16 7.68
C GLN A 50 5.64 0.71 8.83
N ALA A 51 5.99 1.89 9.34
CA ALA A 51 5.20 2.56 10.37
C ALA A 51 3.80 2.91 9.88
N PHE A 52 3.67 3.42 8.65
CA PHE A 52 2.37 3.72 8.05
C PHE A 52 1.51 2.46 7.92
N ASN A 53 2.06 1.37 7.36
CA ASN A 53 1.31 0.13 7.15
C ASN A 53 0.90 -0.49 8.49
N ALA A 54 1.78 -0.47 9.50
CA ALA A 54 1.44 -0.94 10.83
C ALA A 54 0.31 -0.11 11.47
N LEU A 55 0.33 1.22 11.30
CA LEU A 55 -0.71 2.11 11.79
C LEU A 55 -2.04 1.91 11.04
N ALA A 56 -1.97 1.74 9.72
CA ALA A 56 -3.10 1.42 8.86
C ALA A 56 -3.80 0.13 9.34
N GLU A 57 -3.06 -0.92 9.68
CA GLU A 57 -3.63 -2.17 10.21
C GLU A 57 -4.31 -1.98 11.57
N VAL A 58 -3.76 -1.15 12.45
CA VAL A 58 -4.40 -0.82 13.74
C VAL A 58 -5.73 -0.11 13.52
N VAL A 59 -5.79 0.89 12.63
CA VAL A 59 -7.03 1.64 12.37
C VAL A 59 -8.05 0.82 11.58
N ARG A 60 -7.62 -0.06 10.65
CA ARG A 60 -8.50 -1.02 9.94
C ARG A 60 -9.20 -1.96 10.92
N ARG A 61 -8.43 -2.57 11.83
CA ARG A 61 -8.97 -3.49 12.85
C ARG A 61 -9.99 -2.77 13.73
N ARG A 62 -9.66 -1.55 14.18
CA ARG A 62 -10.58 -0.73 14.99
C ARG A 62 -11.87 -0.42 14.24
N ALA A 63 -11.78 0.00 12.98
CA ALA A 63 -12.94 0.32 12.15
C ALA A 63 -13.88 -0.90 11.98
N ALA A 64 -13.30 -2.08 11.74
CA ALA A 64 -14.04 -3.33 11.62
C ALA A 64 -14.70 -3.79 12.93
N GLU A 65 -14.08 -3.51 14.09
CA GLU A 65 -14.66 -3.79 15.42
C GLU A 65 -15.76 -2.79 15.83
N SER A 66 -15.75 -1.58 15.28
CA SER A 66 -16.70 -0.51 15.62
C SER A 66 -18.03 -0.55 14.87
N THR A 67 -18.22 -1.44 13.90
CA THR A 67 -19.52 -1.66 13.25
C THR A 67 -20.47 -2.27 14.27
N ASN A 68 -21.30 -1.41 14.88
CA ASN A 68 -22.13 -1.71 16.03
C ASN A 68 -23.18 -2.80 15.69
N PRO A 69 -23.14 -4.00 16.31
CA PRO A 69 -24.15 -5.03 16.07
C PRO A 69 -25.49 -4.76 16.80
N GLU A 70 -25.56 -3.70 17.61
CA GLU A 70 -26.72 -3.38 18.47
C GLU A 70 -27.51 -2.13 18.03
N ASP A 71 -27.25 -1.54 16.85
CA ASP A 71 -28.09 -0.44 16.36
C ASP A 71 -29.43 -1.00 15.83
N PRO A 72 -30.57 -0.73 16.52
CA PRO A 72 -31.88 -1.26 16.10
C PRO A 72 -32.40 -0.63 14.79
N LEU A 73 -31.71 0.38 14.24
CA LEU A 73 -31.98 0.97 12.92
C LEU A 73 -31.09 0.41 11.81
N THR A 74 -30.05 -0.36 12.14
CA THR A 74 -29.36 -1.17 11.13
C THR A 74 -30.21 -2.38 10.79
N ALA A 75 -30.67 -2.46 9.54
CA ALA A 75 -31.33 -3.66 9.02
C ALA A 75 -30.44 -4.89 9.30
N THR A 76 -31.05 -6.05 9.57
CA THR A 76 -30.33 -7.32 9.67
C THR A 76 -29.61 -7.58 8.34
N ALA A 77 -28.37 -7.12 8.23
CA ALA A 77 -27.53 -7.34 7.08
C ALA A 77 -27.21 -8.84 7.01
N ASP A 78 -27.33 -9.43 5.83
CA ASP A 78 -26.73 -10.73 5.58
C ASP A 78 -25.19 -10.66 5.74
N GLU A 79 -24.56 -11.81 5.88
CA GLU A 79 -23.12 -11.90 6.16
C GLU A 79 -22.26 -11.21 5.07
N GLU A 80 -22.72 -11.27 3.81
CA GLU A 80 -22.08 -10.64 2.66
C GLU A 80 -22.12 -9.11 2.75
N THR A 81 -23.28 -8.54 3.09
CA THR A 81 -23.44 -7.10 3.29
C THR A 81 -22.64 -6.60 4.50
N ALA A 82 -22.61 -7.37 5.59
CA ALA A 82 -21.83 -7.03 6.78
C ALA A 82 -20.31 -7.07 6.51
N ALA A 83 -19.84 -8.00 5.69
CA ALA A 83 -18.44 -8.05 5.25
C ALA A 83 -18.08 -6.83 4.37
N ALA A 84 -18.93 -6.48 3.42
CA ALA A 84 -18.74 -5.30 2.56
C ALA A 84 -18.75 -3.99 3.35
N GLN A 85 -19.60 -3.88 4.38
CA GLN A 85 -19.62 -2.72 5.29
C GLN A 85 -18.32 -2.61 6.09
N ARG A 86 -17.82 -3.72 6.66
CA ARG A 86 -16.53 -3.74 7.38
C ARG A 86 -15.36 -3.37 6.47
N ALA A 87 -15.33 -3.87 5.24
CA ALA A 87 -14.31 -3.51 4.25
C ALA A 87 -14.31 -2.01 3.95
N ARG A 88 -15.49 -1.43 3.66
CA ARG A 88 -15.63 0.02 3.43
C ARG A 88 -15.21 0.85 4.64
N ALA A 89 -15.59 0.44 5.86
CA ALA A 89 -15.18 1.14 7.07
C ALA A 89 -13.66 1.11 7.27
N ALA A 90 -13.02 -0.04 6.97
CA ALA A 90 -11.57 -0.19 7.02
C ALA A 90 -10.86 0.70 5.99
N ASP A 91 -11.35 0.77 4.75
CA ASP A 91 -10.79 1.64 3.72
C ASP A 91 -10.97 3.12 4.05
N LEU A 92 -12.14 3.52 4.58
CA LEU A 92 -12.37 4.88 5.06
C LEU A 92 -11.44 5.27 6.22
N ALA A 93 -11.13 4.33 7.12
CA ALA A 93 -10.19 4.59 8.21
C ALA A 93 -8.76 4.81 7.71
N VAL A 94 -8.30 4.01 6.73
CA VAL A 94 -6.99 4.23 6.11
C VAL A 94 -6.96 5.49 5.26
N TRP A 95 -8.05 5.80 4.56
CA TRP A 95 -8.17 7.04 3.81
C TRP A 95 -8.03 8.25 4.73
N SER A 96 -8.74 8.26 5.87
CA SER A 96 -8.66 9.35 6.86
C SER A 96 -7.25 9.48 7.47
N LEU A 97 -6.59 8.35 7.76
CA LEU A 97 -5.20 8.35 8.23
C LEU A 97 -4.24 8.93 7.17
N ALA A 98 -4.42 8.53 5.92
CA ALA A 98 -3.59 8.99 4.82
C ALA A 98 -3.81 10.49 4.55
N GLU A 99 -5.04 10.98 4.68
CA GLU A 99 -5.39 12.41 4.57
C GLU A 99 -4.71 13.24 5.67
N GLU A 100 -4.75 12.78 6.92
CA GLU A 100 -4.07 13.42 8.04
C GLU A 100 -2.57 13.59 7.74
N LEU A 101 -1.91 12.52 7.31
CA LEU A 101 -0.47 12.51 7.07
C LEU A 101 -0.05 13.18 5.74
N ALA A 102 -0.94 13.24 4.74
CA ALA A 102 -0.69 13.94 3.49
C ALA A 102 -0.56 15.45 3.67
N GLY A 103 -1.08 16.01 4.78
CA GLY A 103 -0.84 17.39 5.19
C GLY A 103 0.64 17.69 5.49
N HIS A 104 1.46 16.67 5.77
CA HIS A 104 2.88 16.87 6.02
C HIS A 104 3.62 17.27 4.73
N PRO A 105 4.36 18.39 4.68
CA PRO A 105 4.97 18.91 3.44
C PRO A 105 5.90 17.93 2.72
N ARG A 106 6.56 17.04 3.48
CA ARG A 106 7.47 16.02 2.97
C ARG A 106 6.82 14.65 2.76
N GLY A 107 5.55 14.49 3.12
CA GLY A 107 4.83 13.22 3.03
C GLY A 107 4.41 12.94 1.59
N TRP A 108 5.10 12.03 0.92
CA TRP A 108 4.73 11.52 -0.40
C TRP A 108 4.07 10.14 -0.30
N TYR A 109 4.47 9.30 0.65
CA TYR A 109 3.87 7.95 0.79
C TYR A 109 2.38 7.99 1.15
N PRO A 110 1.90 8.84 2.08
CA PRO A 110 0.46 8.97 2.34
C PRO A 110 -0.34 9.41 1.11
N LEU A 111 0.26 10.23 0.23
CA LEU A 111 -0.37 10.61 -1.04
C LEU A 111 -0.49 9.45 -2.02
N LEU A 112 0.47 8.51 -2.03
CA LEU A 112 0.34 7.27 -2.81
C LEU A 112 -0.84 6.44 -2.33
N GLU A 113 -1.00 6.28 -1.02
CA GLU A 113 -2.12 5.54 -0.44
C GLU A 113 -3.46 6.22 -0.70
N LEU A 114 -3.55 7.55 -0.57
CA LEU A 114 -4.75 8.28 -0.99
C LEU A 114 -5.04 8.10 -2.47
N GLY A 115 -4.02 8.20 -3.33
CA GLY A 115 -4.15 7.96 -4.77
C GLY A 115 -4.75 6.58 -5.05
N ARG A 116 -4.15 5.54 -4.46
CA ARG A 116 -4.60 4.14 -4.61
C ARG A 116 -6.04 3.93 -4.15
N LEU A 117 -6.42 4.48 -2.99
CA LEU A 117 -7.77 4.36 -2.45
C LEU A 117 -8.81 5.16 -3.25
N SER A 118 -8.40 6.24 -3.91
CA SER A 118 -9.29 7.10 -4.70
C SER A 118 -9.54 6.60 -6.12
N LEU A 119 -8.74 5.66 -6.66
CA LEU A 119 -8.83 5.24 -8.07
C LEU A 119 -10.25 4.85 -8.53
N ALA A 120 -11.01 4.13 -7.70
CA ALA A 120 -12.33 3.65 -8.09
C ALA A 120 -13.40 4.75 -8.07
N SER A 121 -13.25 5.76 -7.21
CA SER A 121 -14.27 6.79 -6.96
C SER A 121 -13.95 8.16 -7.54
N ASP A 122 -12.66 8.48 -7.69
CA ASP A 122 -12.13 9.76 -8.15
C ASP A 122 -10.78 9.51 -8.87
N PRO A 123 -10.78 8.93 -10.08
CA PRO A 123 -9.55 8.63 -10.82
C PRO A 123 -8.72 9.89 -11.12
N GLU A 124 -9.37 11.01 -11.46
CA GLU A 124 -8.69 12.26 -11.77
C GLU A 124 -8.01 12.84 -10.53
N GLY A 125 -8.70 12.86 -9.39
CA GLY A 125 -8.09 13.28 -8.13
C GLY A 125 -7.08 12.29 -7.60
N ALA A 126 -7.16 11.00 -7.93
CA ALA A 126 -6.09 10.04 -7.65
C ALA A 126 -4.82 10.44 -8.41
N VAL A 127 -4.90 10.69 -9.71
CA VAL A 127 -3.76 11.13 -10.53
C VAL A 127 -3.14 12.43 -10.00
N ARG A 128 -3.97 13.42 -9.61
CA ARG A 128 -3.45 14.67 -9.01
C ARG A 128 -2.65 14.44 -7.73
N ARG A 129 -3.14 13.55 -6.85
CA ARG A 129 -2.44 13.20 -5.60
C ARG A 129 -1.13 12.48 -5.89
N LEU A 130 -1.10 11.58 -6.87
CA LEU A 130 0.12 10.89 -7.30
C LEU A 130 1.15 11.85 -7.91
N ALA A 131 0.71 12.85 -8.68
CA ALA A 131 1.57 13.92 -9.19
C ALA A 131 2.19 14.73 -8.04
N THR A 132 1.39 15.13 -7.05
CA THR A 132 1.91 15.80 -5.85
C THR A 132 2.89 14.91 -5.07
N ALA A 133 2.66 13.59 -5.01
CA ALA A 133 3.60 12.66 -4.39
C ALA A 133 4.94 12.66 -5.12
N ALA A 134 4.92 12.58 -6.45
CA ALA A 134 6.11 12.63 -7.30
C ALA A 134 6.91 13.93 -7.13
N GLU A 135 6.23 15.07 -6.96
CA GLU A 135 6.88 16.37 -6.72
C GLU A 135 7.58 16.45 -5.35
N ARG A 136 7.08 15.72 -4.35
CA ARG A 136 7.63 15.73 -2.98
C ARG A 136 8.82 14.77 -2.80
N ASP A 137 9.07 13.89 -3.75
CA ASP A 137 10.17 12.91 -3.70
C ASP A 137 11.20 13.12 -4.82
N PRO A 138 12.35 13.76 -4.53
CA PRO A 138 13.36 14.05 -5.54
C PRO A 138 14.09 12.80 -6.07
N GLU A 139 14.00 11.67 -5.38
CA GLU A 139 14.62 10.41 -5.82
C GLU A 139 13.73 9.64 -6.84
N GLY A 140 12.48 10.05 -7.01
CA GLY A 140 11.54 9.43 -7.94
C GLY A 140 10.95 8.09 -7.49
N ARG A 141 11.11 7.68 -6.23
CA ARG A 141 10.44 6.50 -5.64
C ARG A 141 8.92 6.69 -5.64
N ALA A 142 8.45 7.87 -5.26
CA ALA A 142 7.03 8.20 -5.30
C ALA A 142 6.47 8.15 -6.73
N LEU A 143 7.25 8.63 -7.70
CA LEU A 143 6.87 8.56 -9.11
C LEU A 143 6.77 7.10 -9.58
N ALA A 144 7.76 6.26 -9.26
CA ALA A 144 7.71 4.83 -9.57
C ALA A 144 6.48 4.14 -8.96
N GLY A 145 6.22 4.37 -7.66
CA GLY A 145 5.06 3.81 -6.97
C GLY A 145 3.73 4.31 -7.54
N GLY A 146 3.62 5.59 -7.88
CA GLY A 146 2.42 6.14 -8.52
C GLY A 146 2.16 5.53 -9.89
N MET A 147 3.20 5.31 -10.69
CA MET A 147 3.09 4.62 -11.97
C MET A 147 2.72 3.15 -11.81
N GLU A 148 3.28 2.45 -10.82
CA GLU A 148 2.90 1.08 -10.49
C GLU A 148 1.41 0.97 -10.13
N ILE A 149 0.92 1.88 -9.28
CA ILE A 149 -0.48 1.96 -8.88
C ILE A 149 -1.40 2.13 -10.10
N LEU A 150 -1.08 3.07 -11.00
CA LEU A 150 -1.89 3.33 -12.19
C LEU A 150 -1.86 2.17 -13.19
N ARG A 151 -0.69 1.59 -13.45
CA ARG A 151 -0.56 0.40 -14.32
C ARG A 151 -1.33 -0.79 -13.75
N GLY A 152 -1.19 -1.06 -12.45
CA GLY A 152 -1.91 -2.13 -11.77
C GLY A 152 -3.44 -1.96 -11.79
N ALA A 153 -3.92 -0.72 -11.95
CA ALA A 153 -5.33 -0.39 -12.12
C ALA A 153 -5.83 -0.44 -13.57
N GLY A 154 -4.98 -0.83 -14.53
CA GLY A 154 -5.33 -0.83 -15.96
C GLY A 154 -5.41 0.59 -16.56
N MET A 155 -4.67 1.54 -15.99
CA MET A 155 -4.59 2.94 -16.44
C MET A 155 -3.20 3.28 -17.00
N PRO A 156 -2.71 2.58 -18.04
CA PRO A 156 -1.34 2.75 -18.54
C PRO A 156 -1.11 4.10 -19.22
N VAL A 157 -2.15 4.72 -19.79
CA VAL A 157 -2.06 6.04 -20.43
C VAL A 157 -1.82 7.13 -19.37
N GLU A 158 -2.53 7.07 -18.24
CA GLU A 158 -2.34 7.96 -17.12
C GLU A 158 -0.98 7.73 -16.44
N ALA A 159 -0.56 6.47 -16.30
CA ALA A 159 0.77 6.13 -15.79
C ALA A 159 1.87 6.73 -16.66
N LEU A 160 1.75 6.59 -17.98
CA LEU A 160 2.68 7.17 -18.95
C LEU A 160 2.67 8.70 -18.88
N GLY A 161 1.50 9.33 -18.79
CA GLY A 161 1.37 10.79 -18.63
C GLY A 161 2.05 11.32 -17.37
N LEU A 162 1.83 10.64 -16.23
CA LEU A 162 2.49 10.94 -14.96
C LEU A 162 4.02 10.81 -15.08
N GLY A 163 4.49 9.70 -15.66
CA GLY A 163 5.91 9.45 -15.88
C GLY A 163 6.57 10.51 -16.74
N VAL A 164 6.00 10.83 -17.91
CA VAL A 164 6.56 11.81 -18.85
C VAL A 164 6.60 13.23 -18.25
N GLY A 165 5.59 13.60 -17.45
CA GLY A 165 5.52 14.92 -16.82
C GLY A 165 6.56 15.15 -15.72
N HIS A 166 7.01 14.10 -15.04
CA HIS A 166 7.80 14.23 -13.81
C HIS A 166 9.16 13.50 -13.85
N TRP A 167 9.42 12.62 -14.82
CA TRP A 167 10.67 11.85 -14.84
C TRP A 167 11.90 12.69 -15.20
N ARG A 168 12.96 12.51 -14.41
CA ARG A 168 14.28 13.09 -14.64
C ARG A 168 15.33 11.99 -14.69
N ALA A 169 15.68 11.52 -15.89
CA ALA A 169 16.54 10.35 -16.10
C ALA A 169 17.94 10.40 -15.44
N ARG A 170 18.44 11.60 -15.09
CA ARG A 170 19.74 11.78 -14.43
C ARG A 170 19.66 11.81 -12.91
N GLU A 171 18.47 12.05 -12.37
CA GLU A 171 18.23 12.30 -10.94
C GLU A 171 17.45 11.15 -10.29
N HIS A 172 16.42 10.65 -10.98
CA HIS A 172 15.54 9.62 -10.46
C HIS A 172 16.11 8.22 -10.67
N THR A 173 15.74 7.30 -9.78
CA THR A 173 16.11 5.89 -9.90
C THR A 173 15.74 5.29 -11.27
N PRO A 174 16.53 4.35 -11.82
CA PRO A 174 16.24 3.69 -13.10
C PRO A 174 14.89 2.95 -13.12
N VAL A 175 14.37 2.60 -11.95
CA VAL A 175 13.04 1.97 -11.79
C VAL A 175 11.93 2.85 -12.38
N VAL A 176 12.02 4.18 -12.30
CA VAL A 176 11.04 5.07 -12.97
C VAL A 176 11.04 4.84 -14.48
N GLY A 177 12.23 4.75 -15.08
CA GLY A 177 12.38 4.45 -16.50
C GLY A 177 11.82 3.08 -16.87
N GLN A 178 11.99 2.08 -16.01
CA GLN A 178 11.36 0.76 -16.16
C GLN A 178 9.83 0.88 -16.23
N HIS A 179 9.21 1.59 -15.29
CA HIS A 179 7.75 1.80 -15.32
C HIS A 179 7.29 2.58 -16.55
N LEU A 180 8.10 3.52 -17.06
CA LEU A 180 7.78 4.27 -18.29
C LEU A 180 7.78 3.40 -19.53
N VAL A 181 8.79 2.53 -19.68
CA VAL A 181 8.85 1.57 -20.79
C VAL A 181 7.63 0.65 -20.74
N LEU A 182 7.31 0.10 -19.57
CA LEU A 182 6.19 -0.81 -19.41
C LEU A 182 4.83 -0.13 -19.62
N ALA A 183 4.63 1.08 -19.08
CA ALA A 183 3.41 1.87 -19.33
C ALA A 183 3.23 2.18 -20.82
N ALA A 184 4.31 2.50 -21.53
CA ALA A 184 4.26 2.75 -22.97
C ALA A 184 3.87 1.50 -23.75
N LEU A 185 4.38 0.32 -23.40
CA LEU A 185 3.96 -0.94 -24.02
C LEU A 185 2.49 -1.27 -23.75
N GLU A 186 2.03 -1.09 -22.51
CA GLU A 186 0.64 -1.32 -22.10
C GLU A 186 -0.34 -0.31 -22.73
N ALA A 187 0.14 0.87 -23.12
CA ALA A 187 -0.62 1.88 -23.86
C ALA A 187 -0.50 1.73 -25.39
N ASP A 188 0.06 0.61 -25.88
CA ASP A 188 0.33 0.30 -27.29
C ASP A 188 1.31 1.24 -28.02
N ARG A 189 2.24 1.88 -27.29
CA ARG A 189 3.20 2.89 -27.79
C ARG A 189 4.64 2.35 -27.84
N ALA A 190 4.88 1.30 -28.62
CA ALA A 190 6.19 0.63 -28.70
C ALA A 190 7.36 1.55 -29.10
N LEU A 191 7.13 2.54 -29.97
CA LEU A 191 8.18 3.49 -30.36
C LEU A 191 8.66 4.32 -29.16
N GLU A 192 7.73 4.75 -28.32
CA GLU A 192 8.05 5.51 -27.11
C GLU A 192 8.69 4.64 -26.05
N ALA A 193 8.26 3.38 -25.92
CA ALA A 193 8.92 2.41 -25.05
C ALA A 193 10.42 2.29 -25.38
N ARG A 194 10.80 2.24 -26.68
CA ARG A 194 12.21 2.25 -27.09
C ARG A 194 12.91 3.57 -26.73
N GLN A 195 12.26 4.70 -26.92
CA GLN A 195 12.83 6.00 -26.59
C GLN A 195 13.07 6.15 -25.09
N HIS A 196 12.13 5.71 -24.25
CA HIS A 196 12.30 5.70 -22.80
C HIS A 196 13.43 4.77 -22.36
N LEU A 197 13.56 3.59 -22.98
CA LEU A 197 14.68 2.67 -22.74
C LEU A 197 16.03 3.32 -23.12
N ALA A 198 16.11 4.00 -24.27
CA ALA A 198 17.32 4.71 -24.67
C ALA A 198 17.66 5.86 -23.71
N ASN A 199 16.66 6.57 -23.18
CA ASN A 199 16.88 7.66 -22.24
C ASN A 199 17.50 7.21 -20.89
N LEU A 200 17.42 5.92 -20.54
CA LEU A 200 18.12 5.37 -19.37
C LEU A 200 19.65 5.47 -19.51
N ASP A 201 20.20 5.60 -20.73
CA ASP A 201 21.63 5.81 -20.96
C ASP A 201 22.15 7.10 -20.32
N ALA A 202 21.27 8.07 -20.05
CA ALA A 202 21.63 9.31 -19.39
C ALA A 202 21.85 9.16 -17.87
N HIS A 203 21.43 8.06 -17.25
CA HIS A 203 21.52 7.86 -15.81
C HIS A 203 22.99 7.67 -15.35
N PRO A 204 23.43 8.25 -14.22
CA PRO A 204 24.81 8.11 -13.77
C PRO A 204 25.19 6.67 -13.32
N ASP A 205 24.27 5.95 -12.68
CA ASP A 205 24.49 4.54 -12.30
C ASP A 205 24.16 3.62 -13.48
N GLN A 206 25.17 3.37 -14.31
CA GLN A 206 25.07 2.46 -15.46
C GLN A 206 24.98 0.98 -15.04
N ALA A 207 25.46 0.62 -13.85
CA ALA A 207 25.41 -0.75 -13.36
C ALA A 207 23.96 -1.13 -12.99
N GLU A 208 23.20 -0.20 -12.42
CA GLU A 208 21.77 -0.40 -12.18
C GLU A 208 20.96 -0.46 -13.47
N VAL A 209 21.23 0.43 -14.43
CA VAL A 209 20.58 0.40 -15.76
C VAL A 209 20.87 -0.94 -16.47
N ALA A 210 22.10 -1.43 -16.41
CA ALA A 210 22.48 -2.70 -17.01
C ALA A 210 21.75 -3.91 -16.38
N ARG A 211 21.34 -3.83 -15.11
CA ARG A 211 20.55 -4.88 -14.44
C ARG A 211 19.13 -4.98 -15.01
N ILE A 212 18.48 -3.86 -15.30
CA ILE A 212 17.06 -3.84 -15.72
C ILE A 212 16.87 -3.87 -17.25
N ARG A 213 17.89 -3.47 -18.02
CA ARG A 213 17.81 -3.35 -19.48
C ARG A 213 17.41 -4.65 -20.20
N PRO A 214 17.98 -5.82 -19.89
CA PRO A 214 17.64 -7.05 -20.62
C PRO A 214 16.16 -7.40 -20.56
N ASP A 215 15.54 -7.26 -19.39
CA ASP A 215 14.12 -7.54 -19.18
C ASP A 215 13.24 -6.58 -20.00
N LEU A 216 13.63 -5.30 -20.08
CA LEU A 216 12.93 -4.28 -20.86
C LEU A 216 13.06 -4.51 -22.37
N GLU A 217 14.27 -4.85 -22.85
CA GLU A 217 14.50 -5.20 -24.25
C GLU A 217 13.68 -6.42 -24.66
N GLN A 218 13.63 -7.44 -23.80
CA GLN A 218 12.82 -8.62 -24.02
C GLN A 218 11.32 -8.28 -24.06
N ALA A 219 10.83 -7.43 -23.16
CA ALA A 219 9.43 -7.02 -23.13
C ALA A 219 9.02 -6.28 -24.43
N ILE A 220 9.87 -5.35 -24.90
CA ILE A 220 9.66 -4.63 -26.16
C ILE A 220 9.62 -5.61 -27.35
N ALA A 221 10.60 -6.51 -27.44
CA ALA A 221 10.68 -7.49 -28.53
C ALA A 221 9.46 -8.44 -28.55
N ALA A 222 9.01 -8.91 -27.39
CA ALA A 222 7.84 -9.76 -27.26
C ALA A 222 6.55 -9.03 -27.70
N TYR A 223 6.39 -7.77 -27.30
CA TYR A 223 5.27 -6.94 -27.70
C TYR A 223 5.22 -6.77 -29.23
N GLU A 224 6.35 -6.46 -29.86
CA GLU A 224 6.44 -6.26 -31.32
C GLU A 224 6.18 -7.52 -32.12
N ALA A 225 6.69 -8.66 -31.66
CA ALA A 225 6.40 -9.95 -32.27
C ALA A 225 4.89 -10.29 -32.20
N THR A 226 4.20 -9.83 -31.15
CA THR A 226 2.76 -10.00 -31.00
C THR A 226 2.00 -9.11 -31.98
N GLN A 227 2.39 -7.83 -32.10
CA GLN A 227 1.78 -6.90 -33.05
C GLN A 227 1.95 -7.33 -34.51
N GLN A 228 3.07 -7.96 -34.88
CA GLN A 228 3.30 -8.49 -36.23
C GLN A 228 2.46 -9.73 -36.58
N ARG A 229 1.87 -10.40 -35.58
CA ARG A 229 1.06 -11.61 -35.75
C ARG A 229 -0.44 -11.34 -35.83
N THR A 230 -0.88 -10.14 -35.49
CA THR A 230 -2.28 -9.72 -35.57
C THR A 230 -2.54 -9.14 -36.98
N PRO A 231 -3.32 -9.83 -37.84
CA PRO A 231 -3.59 -9.38 -39.21
C PRO A 231 -4.52 -8.17 -39.30
#